data_AF-A0A527A7H4-F1
#
_entry.id   AF-A0A527A7H4-F1
#
_cell.length_a   1.000
_cell.length_b   1.000
_cell.length_c   1.000
_cell.angle_alpha   90.00
_cell.angle_beta   90.00
_cell.angle_gamma   90.00
#
_symmetry.space_group_name_H-M   'P 1'
#
loop_
_entity.id
_entity.type
_entity.pdbx_description
1 polymer ?
#
loop_
_entity_poly.entity_id
_entity_poly.type
_entity_poly.pdbx_seq_one_letter_code
_entity_poly.pdbx_strand_id
1 'polypeptide(L)'
;DTVPAGDRWIHEMKYDGYRILVAVGGGEARAYTRSGLDWSQRFPSVLSEARKLKVRSALIDGEAVVVDANGRSNFQALQNALKGAPATIDFYAFDLLQLDGEDLTRRPLLERKEKLQAILPAKNAILRYSDHILGRGEELLERFCAAGLE
;
A
#
# COMPACT_ATOMS: atom_id res chain seq x y z
N ASP A 1 12.76 -17.09 -13.71
CA ASP A 1 11.76 -16.63 -12.72
C ASP A 1 11.55 -17.69 -11.66
N THR A 2 12.39 -17.69 -10.63
CA THR A 2 12.22 -18.57 -9.47
C THR A 2 11.95 -17.70 -8.25
N VAL A 3 10.98 -18.11 -7.45
CA VAL A 3 10.67 -17.42 -6.19
C VAL A 3 11.83 -17.69 -5.22
N PRO A 4 12.44 -16.65 -4.62
CA PRO A 4 13.54 -16.88 -3.70
C PRO A 4 13.05 -17.68 -2.48
N ALA A 5 13.71 -18.81 -2.22
CA ALA A 5 13.38 -19.70 -1.13
C ALA A 5 14.06 -19.30 0.20
N GLY A 6 13.48 -19.78 1.31
CA GLY A 6 14.01 -19.63 2.67
C GLY A 6 13.44 -18.43 3.44
N ASP A 7 13.66 -18.44 4.76
CA ASP A 7 12.97 -17.56 5.72
C ASP A 7 13.52 -16.12 5.77
N ARG A 8 14.43 -15.77 4.85
CA ARG A 8 14.98 -14.41 4.72
C ARG A 8 14.17 -13.52 3.77
N TRP A 9 13.14 -14.07 3.15
CA TRP A 9 12.28 -13.38 2.20
C TRP A 9 10.85 -13.32 2.72
N ILE A 10 10.20 -12.21 2.39
CA ILE A 10 8.75 -12.09 2.50
C ILE A 10 8.14 -11.99 1.11
N HIS A 11 6.93 -12.49 0.96
CA HIS A 11 6.19 -12.48 -0.28
C HIS A 11 4.86 -11.75 -0.08
N GLU A 12 4.54 -10.84 -0.97
CA GLU A 12 3.36 -9.99 -0.91
C GLU A 12 2.52 -10.14 -2.18
N MET A 13 1.23 -9.84 -2.07
CA MET A 13 0.37 -9.78 -3.24
C MET A 13 0.83 -8.65 -4.16
N LYS A 14 1.01 -8.96 -5.44
CA LYS A 14 1.25 -7.94 -6.45
C LYS A 14 -0.06 -7.24 -6.77
N TYR A 15 -0.06 -5.92 -6.62
CA TYR A 15 -1.17 -5.05 -6.98
C TYR A 15 -0.80 -4.27 -8.25
N ASP A 16 -1.69 -4.26 -9.24
CA ASP A 16 -1.50 -3.45 -10.44
C ASP A 16 -2.19 -2.10 -10.28
N GLY A 17 -1.40 -1.07 -9.96
CA GLY A 17 -1.89 0.25 -9.61
C GLY A 17 -0.92 1.39 -9.93
N TYR A 18 -1.06 2.48 -9.15
CA TYR A 18 -0.06 3.54 -9.09
C TYR A 18 0.62 3.55 -7.72
N ARG A 19 1.92 3.28 -7.70
CA ARG A 19 2.75 3.51 -6.51
C ARG A 19 2.74 4.99 -6.13
N ILE A 20 2.34 5.26 -4.89
CA ILE A 20 2.35 6.59 -4.31
C ILE A 20 2.91 6.58 -2.89
N LEU A 21 3.56 7.68 -2.52
CA LEU A 21 3.93 7.98 -1.14
C LEU A 21 2.84 8.84 -0.51
N VAL A 22 2.30 8.39 0.62
CA VAL A 22 1.36 9.17 1.43
C VAL A 22 2.13 9.77 2.61
N ALA A 23 2.27 11.10 2.60
CA ALA A 23 2.85 11.86 3.69
C ALA A 23 1.74 12.40 4.60
N VAL A 24 1.88 12.20 5.91
CA VAL A 24 0.96 12.72 6.94
C VAL A 24 1.75 13.61 7.89
N GLY A 25 1.18 14.76 8.24
CA GLY A 25 1.77 15.65 9.23
C GLY A 25 1.08 16.99 9.33
N GLY A 26 1.13 17.62 10.51
CA GLY A 26 0.55 18.96 10.72
C GLY A 26 -0.97 19.03 10.52
N GLY A 27 -1.69 17.91 10.68
CA GLY A 27 -3.13 17.81 10.44
C GLY A 27 -3.52 17.58 8.98
N GLU A 28 -2.55 17.50 8.07
CA GLU A 28 -2.76 17.32 6.64
C GLU A 28 -2.20 15.99 6.15
N ALA A 29 -2.64 15.60 4.94
CA ALA A 29 -2.06 14.47 4.21
C ALA A 29 -1.84 14.85 2.74
N ARG A 30 -0.76 14.34 2.12
CA ARG A 30 -0.43 14.54 0.71
C ARG A 30 -0.02 13.24 0.04
N ALA A 31 -0.26 13.14 -1.26
CA ALA A 31 0.13 11.99 -2.08
C ALA A 31 1.15 12.41 -3.14
N TYR A 32 2.25 11.66 -3.24
CA TYR A 32 3.30 11.89 -4.23
C TYR A 32 3.50 10.67 -5.11
N THR A 33 3.68 10.87 -6.42
CA THR A 33 4.05 9.78 -7.32
C THR A 33 5.48 9.31 -7.07
N ARG A 34 5.87 8.19 -7.68
CA ARG A 34 7.27 7.74 -7.74
C ARG A 34 8.26 8.81 -8.22
N SER A 35 7.83 9.73 -9.09
CA SER A 35 8.66 10.84 -9.60
C SER A 35 8.60 12.10 -8.73
N GLY A 36 7.93 12.06 -7.57
CA GLY A 36 7.81 13.17 -6.63
C GLY A 36 6.75 14.21 -7.00
N LEU A 37 5.87 13.93 -7.98
CA LEU A 37 4.80 14.85 -8.34
C LEU A 37 3.68 14.80 -7.29
N ASP A 38 3.24 15.96 -6.82
CA ASP A 38 2.09 16.08 -5.91
C ASP A 38 0.79 15.74 -6.67
N TRP A 39 0.19 14.60 -6.30
CA TRP A 39 -1.06 14.09 -6.85
C TRP A 39 -2.18 14.09 -5.80
N SER A 40 -2.08 14.94 -4.78
CA SER A 40 -3.03 14.94 -3.66
C SER A 40 -4.49 15.07 -4.10
N GLN A 41 -4.77 15.90 -5.10
CA GLN A 41 -6.11 16.09 -5.64
C GLN A 41 -6.71 14.84 -6.31
N ARG A 42 -5.88 13.86 -6.68
CA ARG A 42 -6.30 12.62 -7.34
C ARG A 42 -6.71 11.52 -6.36
N PHE A 43 -6.35 11.65 -5.09
CA PHE A 43 -6.60 10.63 -4.06
C PHE A 43 -7.33 11.18 -2.82
N PRO A 44 -8.44 11.93 -2.98
CA PRO A 44 -9.09 12.60 -1.86
C PRO A 44 -9.62 11.63 -0.79
N SER A 45 -10.10 10.43 -1.18
CA SER A 45 -10.54 9.39 -0.25
C SER A 45 -9.39 8.87 0.62
N VAL A 46 -8.27 8.53 -0.01
CA VAL A 46 -7.05 8.04 0.65
C VAL A 46 -6.53 9.08 1.64
N LEU A 47 -6.39 10.33 1.20
CA LEU A 47 -5.89 11.40 2.06
C LEU A 47 -6.86 11.73 3.20
N SER A 48 -8.17 11.60 2.97
CA SER A 48 -9.17 11.80 4.01
C SER A 48 -9.07 10.77 5.14
N GLU A 49 -8.70 9.53 4.83
CA GLU A 49 -8.43 8.51 5.84
C GLU A 49 -7.04 8.68 6.45
N ALA A 50 -6.03 9.07 5.65
CA ALA A 50 -4.65 9.21 6.13
C ALA A 50 -4.49 10.32 7.18
N ARG A 51 -5.20 11.45 7.01
CA ARG A 51 -5.20 12.52 8.03
C ARG A 51 -5.82 12.11 9.38
N LYS A 52 -6.55 10.99 9.44
CA LYS A 52 -7.16 10.48 10.69
C LYS A 52 -6.22 9.59 11.48
N LEU A 53 -5.06 9.24 10.93
CA LEU A 53 -4.07 8.41 11.62
C LEU A 53 -3.58 9.14 12.88
N LYS A 54 -3.47 8.40 13.99
CA LYS A 54 -3.07 8.95 15.29
C LYS A 54 -1.55 9.02 15.41
N VAL A 55 -0.93 9.80 14.53
CA VAL A 55 0.52 10.03 14.45
C VAL A 55 0.80 11.53 14.31
N ARG A 56 1.96 11.99 14.76
CA ARG A 56 2.43 13.36 14.52
C ARG A 56 2.89 13.52 13.07
N SER A 57 3.62 12.53 12.54
CA SER A 57 3.97 12.46 11.12
C SER A 57 4.24 11.03 10.66
N ALA A 58 4.02 10.76 9.38
CA ALA A 58 4.37 9.48 8.76
C ALA A 58 4.68 9.67 7.27
N LEU A 59 5.56 8.84 6.73
CA LEU A 59 5.74 8.66 5.29
C LEU A 59 5.51 7.19 4.93
N ILE A 60 4.38 6.93 4.28
CA ILE A 60 3.88 5.58 3.98
C ILE A 60 4.03 5.32 2.49
N ASP A 61 4.58 4.15 2.13
CA ASP A 61 4.69 3.69 0.75
C ASP A 61 3.63 2.63 0.46
N GLY A 62 3.03 2.70 -0.71
CA GLY A 62 1.93 1.84 -1.06
C GLY A 62 1.48 1.96 -2.51
N GLU A 63 0.52 1.11 -2.85
CA GLU A 63 -0.08 1.02 -4.18
C GLU A 63 -1.53 1.51 -4.13
N ALA A 64 -1.85 2.51 -4.95
CA ALA A 64 -3.24 2.93 -5.17
C ALA A 64 -3.88 2.04 -6.24
N VAL A 65 -5.03 1.44 -5.94
CA VAL A 65 -5.71 0.48 -6.82
C VAL A 65 -7.21 0.69 -6.84
N VAL A 66 -7.84 0.23 -7.91
CA VAL A 66 -9.27 -0.08 -7.92
C VAL A 66 -9.40 -1.59 -7.91
N VAL A 67 -10.14 -2.15 -6.95
CA VAL A 67 -10.42 -3.59 -6.89
C VAL A 67 -11.82 -3.88 -7.41
N ASP A 68 -11.97 -5.01 -8.11
CA ASP A 68 -13.27 -5.51 -8.53
C ASP A 68 -13.99 -6.29 -7.41
N ALA A 69 -15.19 -6.79 -7.69
CA ALA A 69 -15.99 -7.55 -6.73
C ALA A 69 -15.32 -8.86 -6.27
N ASN A 70 -14.34 -9.37 -7.01
CA ASN A 70 -13.58 -10.57 -6.68
C ASN A 70 -12.24 -10.24 -5.99
N GLY A 71 -11.97 -8.96 -5.70
CA GLY A 71 -10.75 -8.49 -5.06
C GLY A 71 -9.55 -8.37 -6.00
N ARG A 72 -9.74 -8.43 -7.32
CA ARG A 72 -8.65 -8.28 -8.30
C ARG A 72 -8.42 -6.81 -8.62
N SER A 73 -7.17 -6.38 -8.68
CA SER A 73 -6.83 -5.02 -9.12
C SER A 73 -7.17 -4.83 -10.59
N ASN A 74 -7.84 -3.71 -10.91
CA ASN A 74 -8.21 -3.32 -12.26
C ASN A 74 -7.55 -1.99 -12.64
N PHE A 75 -6.40 -2.08 -13.30
CA PHE A 75 -5.61 -0.92 -13.68
C PHE A 75 -6.35 0.03 -14.63
N GLN A 76 -7.15 -0.51 -15.57
CA GLN A 76 -7.93 0.31 -16.50
C GLN A 76 -9.01 1.12 -15.75
N ALA A 77 -9.67 0.51 -14.76
CA ALA A 77 -10.63 1.19 -13.92
C ALA A 77 -9.97 2.29 -13.09
N LEU A 78 -8.77 2.05 -12.55
CA LEU A 78 -7.98 3.07 -11.85
C LEU A 78 -7.65 4.26 -12.76
N GLN A 79 -7.20 4.02 -13.99
CA GLN A 79 -6.93 5.10 -14.94
C GLN A 79 -8.19 5.93 -15.24
N ASN A 80 -9.35 5.28 -15.35
CA ASN A 80 -10.62 5.97 -15.55
C ASN A 80 -11.05 6.75 -14.30
N ALA A 81 -10.85 6.19 -13.12
CA ALA A 81 -11.13 6.85 -11.83
C ALA A 81 -10.32 8.14 -11.68
N LEU A 82 -9.02 8.10 -12.01
CA LEU A 82 -8.14 9.27 -12.00
C LEU A 82 -8.52 10.34 -13.04
N LYS A 83 -9.33 9.98 -14.05
CA LYS A 83 -9.92 10.90 -15.03
C LYS A 83 -11.32 11.38 -14.65
N GLY A 84 -11.85 10.95 -13.49
CA GLY A 84 -13.14 11.38 -12.95
C GLY A 84 -14.28 10.37 -13.08
N ALA A 85 -14.02 9.13 -13.55
CA ALA A 85 -15.03 8.09 -13.52
C ALA A 85 -15.36 7.69 -12.06
N PRO A 86 -16.62 7.32 -11.75
CA PRO A 86 -16.99 6.90 -10.41
C PRO A 86 -16.33 5.55 -10.07
N ALA A 87 -15.39 5.58 -9.13
CA ALA A 87 -14.80 4.39 -8.53
C ALA A 87 -14.18 4.75 -7.18
N THR A 88 -14.05 3.76 -6.32
CA THR A 88 -13.32 3.88 -5.06
C THR A 88 -11.88 3.45 -5.30
N ILE A 89 -10.93 4.33 -4.98
CA ILE A 89 -9.51 4.02 -5.02
C ILE A 89 -9.08 3.63 -3.61
N ASP A 90 -8.65 2.38 -3.47
CA ASP A 90 -8.05 1.83 -2.26
C ASP A 90 -6.54 2.06 -2.29
N PHE A 91 -5.90 2.10 -1.13
CA PHE A 91 -4.47 2.24 -0.96
C PHE A 91 -3.94 1.11 -0.10
N TYR A 92 -3.15 0.24 -0.71
CA TYR A 92 -2.47 -0.87 -0.05
C TYR A 92 -1.07 -0.42 0.37
N ALA A 93 -0.94 -0.07 1.64
CA ALA A 93 0.32 0.32 2.25
C ALA A 93 1.18 -0.91 2.53
N PHE A 94 2.40 -0.94 1.97
CA PHE A 94 3.32 -2.06 2.14
C PHE A 94 4.58 -1.71 2.92
N ASP A 95 4.94 -0.42 3.07
CA ASP A 95 6.13 0.01 3.82
C ASP A 95 5.90 1.33 4.58
N LEU A 96 6.69 1.55 5.64
CA LEU A 96 6.72 2.76 6.44
C LEU A 96 8.16 3.28 6.50
N LEU A 97 8.38 4.45 5.89
CA LEU A 97 9.71 5.02 5.71
C LEU A 97 10.09 5.98 6.85
N GLN A 98 9.09 6.63 7.43
CA GLN A 98 9.26 7.56 8.53
C GLN A 98 8.05 7.49 9.47
N LEU A 99 8.28 7.65 10.77
CA LEU A 99 7.23 7.76 11.77
C LEU A 99 7.65 8.75 12.87
N ASP A 100 6.83 9.77 13.12
CA ASP A 100 6.99 10.72 14.21
C ASP A 100 8.42 11.29 14.36
N GLY A 101 9.06 11.61 13.23
CA GLY A 101 10.41 12.17 13.16
C GLY A 101 11.52 11.12 13.09
N GLU A 102 11.22 9.84 13.29
CA GLU A 102 12.17 8.73 13.15
C GLU A 102 12.27 8.29 11.68
N ASP A 103 13.48 8.32 11.11
CA ASP A 103 13.80 7.69 9.82
C ASP A 103 13.93 6.17 10.01
N LEU A 104 13.05 5.42 9.35
CA LEU A 104 12.98 3.96 9.46
C LEU A 104 13.71 3.24 8.32
N THR A 105 14.21 3.96 7.30
CA THR A 105 14.76 3.35 6.07
C THR A 105 15.94 2.40 6.30
N ARG A 106 16.63 2.53 7.43
CA ARG A 106 17.74 1.66 7.86
C ARG A 106 17.33 0.50 8.77
N ARG A 107 16.05 0.40 9.15
CA ARG A 107 15.51 -0.70 9.96
C ARG A 107 15.18 -1.92 9.08
N PRO A 108 15.20 -3.15 9.63
CA PRO A 108 14.71 -4.34 8.94
C PRO A 108 13.28 -4.17 8.43
N LEU A 109 12.98 -4.74 7.26
CA LEU A 109 11.66 -4.61 6.60
C LEU A 109 10.50 -5.06 7.50
N LEU A 110 10.66 -6.19 8.20
CA LEU A 110 9.64 -6.69 9.12
C LEU A 110 9.32 -5.70 10.24
N GLU A 111 10.33 -5.04 10.82
CA GLU A 111 10.10 -4.01 11.84
C GLU A 111 9.34 -2.80 11.28
N ARG A 112 9.62 -2.40 10.04
CA ARG A 112 8.87 -1.32 9.37
C ARG A 112 7.43 -1.71 9.11
N LYS A 113 7.18 -2.95 8.68
CA LYS A 113 5.83 -3.48 8.46
C LYS A 113 5.04 -3.64 9.77
N GLU A 114 5.68 -4.06 10.85
CA GLU A 114 5.06 -4.10 12.19
C GLU A 114 4.64 -2.69 12.65
N LYS A 115 5.54 -1.70 12.54
CA LYS A 115 5.21 -0.29 12.83
C LYS A 115 4.10 0.24 11.92
N LEU A 116 4.11 -0.11 10.64
CA LEU A 116 3.05 0.24 9.70
C LEU A 116 1.70 -0.32 10.13
N GLN A 117 1.64 -1.61 10.43
CA GLN A 117 0.42 -2.28 10.85
C GLN A 117 -0.14 -1.68 12.14
N ALA A 118 0.73 -1.26 13.07
CA ALA A 118 0.32 -0.64 14.33
C ALA A 118 -0.35 0.74 14.15
N ILE A 119 0.03 1.51 13.13
CA ILE A 119 -0.57 2.84 12.89
C ILE A 119 -1.82 2.76 12.02
N LEU A 120 -1.97 1.71 11.20
CA LEU A 120 -3.11 1.55 10.32
C LEU A 120 -4.36 1.05 11.06
N PRO A 121 -5.55 1.58 10.75
CA PRO A 121 -6.81 1.07 11.28
C PRO A 121 -7.10 -0.37 10.79
N ALA A 122 -7.36 -1.29 11.71
CA ALA A 122 -7.52 -2.73 11.43
C ALA A 122 -8.62 -3.12 10.40
N LYS A 123 -9.62 -2.25 10.17
CA LYS A 123 -10.75 -2.52 9.25
C LYS A 123 -11.11 -1.30 8.41
N ASN A 124 -10.13 -0.61 7.82
CA ASN A 124 -10.41 0.49 6.91
C ASN A 124 -10.53 -0.02 5.47
N ALA A 125 -11.59 0.42 4.79
CA ALA A 125 -11.88 -0.01 3.42
C ALA A 125 -10.97 0.66 2.38
N ILE A 126 -10.36 1.80 2.72
CA ILE A 126 -9.52 2.61 1.83
C ILE A 126 -8.04 2.43 2.17
N LEU A 127 -7.64 2.62 3.43
CA LEU A 127 -6.25 2.42 3.87
C LEU A 127 -6.06 1.00 4.37
N ARG A 128 -5.45 0.16 3.54
CA ARG A 128 -5.27 -1.26 3.81
C ARG A 128 -3.79 -1.57 4.02
N TYR A 129 -3.52 -2.44 4.99
CA TYR A 129 -2.20 -3.04 5.13
C TYR A 129 -2.03 -4.14 4.07
N SER A 130 -0.92 -4.09 3.33
CA SER A 130 -0.49 -5.17 2.43
C SER A 130 0.15 -6.27 3.26
N ASP A 131 -0.60 -7.36 3.43
CA ASP A 131 -0.15 -8.52 4.18
C ASP A 131 0.95 -9.28 3.43
N HIS A 132 1.72 -10.07 4.17
CA HIS A 132 2.86 -10.79 3.65
C HIS A 132 2.98 -12.19 4.25
N ILE A 133 3.60 -13.10 3.50
CA ILE A 133 3.99 -14.41 3.99
C ILE A 133 5.50 -14.43 4.19
N LEU A 134 5.93 -14.83 5.39
CA LEU A 134 7.33 -15.10 5.70
C LEU A 134 7.74 -16.49 5.19
N GLY A 135 8.77 -16.55 4.34
CA GLY A 135 9.19 -17.78 3.67
C GLY A 135 8.08 -18.38 2.78
N ARG A 136 8.27 -19.64 2.36
CA ARG A 136 7.28 -20.44 1.61
C ARG A 136 6.69 -19.75 0.36
N GLY A 137 7.48 -18.93 -0.32
CA GLY A 137 7.03 -18.25 -1.54
C GLY A 137 6.58 -19.20 -2.66
N GLU A 138 7.10 -20.42 -2.67
CA GLU A 138 6.68 -21.49 -3.59
C GLU A 138 5.20 -21.87 -3.37
N GLU A 139 4.77 -22.07 -2.11
CA GLU A 139 3.37 -22.35 -1.77
C GLU A 139 2.44 -21.17 -2.09
N LEU A 140 2.95 -19.93 -1.97
CA LEU A 140 2.18 -18.73 -2.32
C LEU A 140 2.01 -18.60 -3.84
N LEU A 141 3.07 -18.82 -4.62
CA LEU A 141 2.99 -18.81 -6.08
C LEU A 141 1.99 -19.85 -6.58
N GLU A 142 2.04 -21.08 -6.04
CA GLU A 142 1.05 -22.12 -6.37
C GLU A 142 -0.39 -21.67 -6.07
N ARG A 143 -0.62 -21.02 -4.92
CA ARG A 143 -1.94 -20.50 -4.54
C ARG A 143 -2.39 -19.33 -5.42
N PHE A 144 -1.49 -18.43 -5.80
CA PHE A 144 -1.80 -17.30 -6.68
C PHE A 144 -2.09 -17.76 -8.10
N CYS A 145 -1.27 -18.66 -8.67
CA CYS A 145 -1.55 -19.29 -9.95
C CYS A 145 -2.90 -20.04 -9.93
N ALA A 146 -3.20 -20.78 -8.86
CA ALA A 146 -4.49 -21.46 -8.70
C ALA A 146 -5.68 -20.49 -8.59
N ALA A 147 -5.46 -19.27 -8.06
CA ALA A 147 -6.46 -18.22 -7.96
C ALA A 147 -6.55 -17.31 -9.21
N GLY A 148 -5.71 -17.54 -10.23
CA GLY A 148 -5.62 -16.71 -11.43
C GLY A 148 -5.14 -15.27 -11.14
N LEU A 149 -4.29 -15.14 -10.13
CA LEU A 149 -3.57 -13.92 -9.78
C LEU A 149 -2.13 -14.16 -10.24
N GLU A 150 -1.66 -13.47 -11.29
CA GLU A 150 -0.28 -13.60 -11.79
C GLU A 150 0.70 -12.67 -11.06
#